data_AF-B0PH90-F1
#
_entry.id   AF-B0PH90-F1
#
_cell.length_a   1.000
_cell.length_b   1.000
_cell.length_c   1.000
_cell.angle_alpha   90.00
_cell.angle_beta   90.00
_cell.angle_gamma   90.00
#
_symmetry.space_group_name_H-M   'P 1'
#
loop_
_entity.id
_entity.type
_entity.pdbx_description
1 polymer ?
#
loop_
_entity_poly.entity_id
_entity_poly.type
_entity_poly.pdbx_seq_one_letter_code
_entity_poly.pdbx_strand_id
1 'polypeptide(L)'
;MAFAELAVQKEKPVKLVDLWIGQMGLEDDAAFRRLRGLAACAKSMPELLASIALGQEGDLRRSGTRTYHSDAVTLMTLHGSKGLEFPVVFLCGVNEGIIPHTGTRGQSDPGEERRLFYVGMTRAQEELLLLTSGAPSVFLGDIPKDRLERSAVWTRPEEPAKQMSLF
;
A
#
# COMPACT_ATOMS: atom_id res chain seq x y z
N MET A 1 9.65 33.65 17.46
CA MET A 1 8.65 33.22 16.45
C MET A 1 9.32 32.92 15.09
N ALA A 2 10.13 33.81 14.52
CA ALA A 2 10.78 33.59 13.20
C ALA A 2 11.64 32.31 13.08
N PHE A 3 12.36 31.90 14.14
CA PHE A 3 13.16 30.66 14.12
C PHE A 3 12.31 29.38 14.03
N ALA A 4 11.14 29.36 14.66
CA ALA A 4 10.24 28.20 14.62
C ALA A 4 9.58 28.06 13.25
N GLU A 5 9.17 29.18 12.63
CA GLU A 5 8.67 29.19 11.25
C GLU A 5 9.73 28.74 10.24
N LEU A 6 10.99 29.16 10.40
CA LEU A 6 12.08 28.77 9.51
C LEU A 6 12.39 27.26 9.61
N ALA A 7 12.31 26.69 10.81
CA ALA A 7 12.50 25.26 11.04
C ALA A 7 11.37 24.42 10.41
N VAL A 8 10.11 24.89 10.52
CA VAL A 8 8.94 24.23 9.92
C VAL A 8 9.02 24.18 8.38
N GLN A 9 9.64 25.17 7.75
CA GLN A 9 9.79 25.21 6.29
C GLN A 9 10.94 24.36 5.74
N LYS A 10 11.99 24.11 6.54
CA LYS A 10 13.21 23.42 6.07
C LYS A 10 13.33 21.98 6.53
N GLU A 11 12.73 21.61 7.65
CA GLU A 11 12.83 20.24 8.16
C GLU A 11 11.76 19.32 7.60
N LYS A 12 12.10 18.02 7.53
CA LYS A 12 11.12 17.00 7.15
C LYS A 12 10.01 16.90 8.21
N PRO A 13 8.74 16.78 7.82
CA PRO A 13 7.62 16.72 8.77
C PRO A 13 7.79 15.65 9.85
N VAL A 14 8.29 14.47 9.49
CA VAL A 14 8.53 13.37 10.44
C VAL A 14 9.45 13.76 11.60
N LYS A 15 10.49 14.57 11.36
CA LYS A 15 11.40 15.00 12.43
C LYS A 15 10.74 15.95 13.41
N LEU A 16 9.92 16.86 12.90
CA LEU A 16 9.17 17.82 13.72
C LEU A 16 8.11 17.09 14.56
N VAL A 17 7.45 16.10 13.97
CA VAL A 17 6.50 15.23 14.66
C VAL A 17 7.20 14.37 15.71
N ASP A 18 8.36 13.77 15.42
CA ASP A 18 9.15 12.99 16.38
C ASP A 18 9.58 13.85 17.57
N LEU A 19 10.07 15.07 17.32
CA LEU A 19 10.44 16.02 18.39
C LEU A 19 9.24 16.36 19.27
N TRP A 20 8.07 16.62 18.67
CA TRP A 20 6.85 16.96 19.40
C TRP A 20 6.33 15.78 20.23
N ILE A 21 6.32 14.57 19.66
CA ILE A 21 5.93 13.33 20.36
C ILE A 21 6.82 13.12 21.59
N GLY A 22 8.14 13.27 21.44
CA GLY A 22 9.09 13.13 22.55
C GLY A 22 8.89 14.19 23.63
N GLN A 23 8.67 15.45 23.25
CA GLN A 23 8.42 16.55 24.21
C GLN A 23 7.12 16.37 25.01
N MET A 24 6.12 15.72 24.42
CA MET A 24 4.83 15.48 25.06
C MET A 24 4.76 14.13 25.79
N GLY A 25 5.79 13.29 25.68
CA GLY A 25 5.81 11.94 26.27
C GLY A 25 4.77 10.99 25.65
N LEU A 26 4.50 11.13 24.34
CA LEU A 26 3.42 10.41 23.63
C LEU A 26 3.93 9.25 22.76
N GLU A 27 5.10 8.73 23.08
CA GLU A 27 5.83 7.77 22.24
C GLU A 27 5.07 6.44 22.04
N ASP A 28 4.36 5.98 23.07
CA ASP A 28 3.61 4.72 23.04
C ASP A 28 2.17 4.87 22.49
N ASP A 29 1.69 6.11 22.33
CA ASP A 29 0.32 6.38 21.91
C ASP A 29 0.09 5.92 20.46
N ALA A 30 -0.96 5.10 20.27
CA ALA A 30 -1.27 4.52 18.97
C ALA A 30 -1.68 5.56 17.92
N ALA A 31 -2.31 6.67 18.32
CA ALA A 31 -2.67 7.76 17.41
C ALA A 31 -1.42 8.52 16.96
N PHE A 32 -0.47 8.76 17.87
CA PHE A 32 0.78 9.45 17.53
C PHE A 32 1.73 8.59 16.70
N ARG A 33 1.74 7.26 16.90
CA ARG A 33 2.41 6.33 15.99
C ARG A 33 1.84 6.39 14.56
N ARG A 34 0.52 6.51 14.40
CA ARG A 34 -0.12 6.70 13.08
C ARG A 34 0.24 8.06 12.47
N LEU A 35 0.18 9.14 13.26
CA LEU A 35 0.54 10.49 12.82
C LEU A 35 1.99 10.55 12.32
N ARG A 36 2.92 9.91 13.03
CA ARG A 36 4.32 9.77 12.63
C ARG A 36 4.45 9.05 11.29
N GLY A 37 3.71 7.96 11.10
CA GLY A 37 3.68 7.22 9.83
C GLY A 37 3.23 8.11 8.66
N LEU A 38 2.17 8.90 8.85
CA LEU A 38 1.71 9.84 7.84
C LEU A 38 2.75 10.94 7.55
N ALA A 39 3.40 11.47 8.59
CA ALA A 39 4.43 12.49 8.47
C ALA A 39 5.68 12.02 7.71
N ALA A 40 5.99 10.72 7.76
CA ALA A 40 7.08 10.13 7.00
C ALA A 40 6.82 10.12 5.48
N CYS A 41 5.55 10.10 5.06
CA CYS A 41 5.14 10.09 3.66
C CYS A 41 5.00 11.50 3.05
N ALA A 42 4.93 12.54 3.87
CA ALA A 42 4.73 13.92 3.42
C ALA A 42 6.06 14.59 3.01
N LYS A 43 6.06 15.31 1.88
CA LYS A 43 7.25 16.03 1.40
C LYS A 43 7.49 17.32 2.17
N SER A 44 6.43 17.95 2.69
CA SER A 44 6.49 19.21 3.42
C SER A 44 5.40 19.31 4.49
N MET A 45 5.59 20.23 5.46
CA MET A 45 4.60 20.42 6.53
C MET A 45 3.24 20.91 6.00
N PRO A 46 3.16 21.83 5.01
CA PRO A 46 1.89 22.19 4.39
C PRO A 46 1.17 20.99 3.75
N GLU A 47 1.90 20.07 3.11
CA GLU A 47 1.31 18.86 2.53
C GLU A 47 0.73 17.94 3.62
N LEU A 48 1.46 17.74 4.72
CA LEU A 48 1.00 16.95 5.86
C LEU A 48 -0.28 17.54 6.45
N LEU A 49 -0.28 18.84 6.75
CA LEU A 49 -1.44 19.53 7.34
C LEU A 49 -2.66 19.47 6.42
N ALA A 50 -2.48 19.68 5.12
CA ALA A 50 -3.56 19.54 4.15
C ALA A 50 -4.12 18.11 4.12
N SER A 51 -3.25 17.10 4.19
CA SER A 51 -3.67 15.69 4.16
C SER A 51 -4.47 15.32 5.42
N ILE A 52 -4.05 15.80 6.60
CA ILE A 52 -4.77 15.62 7.87
C ILE A 52 -6.11 16.35 7.85
N ALA A 53 -6.12 17.63 7.45
CA ALA A 53 -7.33 18.45 7.47
C ALA A 53 -8.39 17.98 6.48
N LEU A 54 -7.98 17.49 5.30
CA LEU A 54 -8.89 17.02 4.26
C LEU A 54 -9.27 15.55 4.42
N GLY A 55 -8.70 14.84 5.41
CA GLY A 55 -8.89 13.39 5.56
C GLY A 55 -8.47 12.62 4.31
N GLN A 56 -7.50 13.14 3.55
CA GLN A 56 -7.05 12.49 2.33
C GLN A 56 -6.14 11.32 2.69
N GLU A 57 -6.69 10.11 2.62
CA GLU A 57 -5.88 8.90 2.52
C GLU A 57 -5.01 9.00 1.26
N GLY A 58 -3.75 8.55 1.36
CA GLY A 58 -2.79 8.60 0.25
C GLY A 58 -3.28 7.93 -1.04
N ASP A 59 -4.30 7.08 -0.94
CA ASP A 59 -5.05 6.48 -2.06
C ASP A 59 -5.66 7.51 -3.00
N LEU A 60 -6.06 8.68 -2.49
CA LEU A 60 -6.69 9.73 -3.30
C LEU A 60 -5.67 10.60 -4.07
N ARG A 61 -4.37 10.51 -3.77
CA ARG A 61 -3.33 11.13 -4.59
C ARG A 61 -3.03 10.27 -5.82
N ARG A 62 -4.00 10.22 -6.74
CA ARG A 62 -3.76 9.96 -8.16
C ARG A 62 -2.95 11.13 -8.73
N SER A 63 -1.64 11.09 -8.55
CA SER A 63 -0.74 11.94 -9.33
C SER A 63 -0.81 11.43 -10.77
N GLY A 64 -1.59 12.11 -11.62
CA GLY A 64 -1.61 11.87 -13.08
C GLY A 64 -0.26 12.13 -13.77
N THR A 65 0.74 12.52 -12.99
CA THR A 65 2.14 12.75 -13.36
C THR A 65 3.10 11.68 -12.85
N ARG A 66 2.62 10.56 -12.26
CA ARG A 66 3.47 9.41 -11.95
C ARG A 66 3.87 8.71 -13.26
N THR A 67 5.07 8.99 -13.74
CA THR A 67 5.76 8.17 -14.72
C THR A 67 6.16 6.85 -14.08
N TYR A 68 5.54 5.75 -14.53
CA TYR A 68 5.97 4.40 -14.18
C TYR A 68 7.17 4.04 -15.05
N HIS A 69 8.36 4.04 -14.46
CA HIS A 69 9.59 3.66 -15.15
C HIS A 69 9.64 2.13 -15.31
N SER A 70 10.08 1.65 -16.47
CA SER A 70 10.22 0.22 -16.78
C SER A 70 11.18 -0.53 -15.85
N ASP A 71 12.05 0.19 -15.16
CA ASP A 71 13.17 -0.38 -14.40
C ASP A 71 12.87 -0.46 -12.88
N ALA A 72 11.61 -0.26 -12.49
CA ALA A 72 11.21 -0.25 -11.09
C ALA A 72 9.91 -1.03 -10.84
N VAL A 73 9.85 -1.70 -9.68
CA VAL A 73 8.62 -2.32 -9.19
C VAL A 73 7.68 -1.22 -8.69
N THR A 74 6.42 -1.28 -9.12
CA THR A 74 5.40 -0.33 -8.68
C THR A 74 4.63 -0.89 -7.49
N LEU A 75 4.67 -0.15 -6.37
CA LEU A 75 3.88 -0.45 -5.18
C LEU A 75 2.69 0.51 -5.08
N MET A 76 1.50 -0.03 -4.87
CA MET A 76 0.27 0.74 -4.70
C MET A 76 -0.75 -0.05 -3.87
N THR A 77 -1.81 0.61 -3.46
CA THR A 77 -2.98 -0.03 -2.84
C THR A 77 -3.90 -0.65 -3.88
N LEU A 78 -4.79 -1.53 -3.44
CA LEU A 78 -5.85 -2.12 -4.26
C LEU A 78 -6.70 -1.04 -4.95
N HIS A 79 -7.11 0.01 -4.23
CA HIS A 79 -7.85 1.14 -4.82
C HIS A 79 -7.01 1.91 -5.85
N GLY A 80 -5.74 2.16 -5.54
CA GLY A 80 -4.81 2.85 -6.43
C GLY A 80 -4.62 2.13 -7.78
N SER A 81 -4.79 0.81 -7.80
CA SER A 81 -4.65 -0.02 -9.00
C SER A 81 -5.81 0.09 -10.00
N LYS A 82 -6.94 0.66 -9.60
CA LYS A 82 -8.16 0.69 -10.43
C LYS A 82 -7.92 1.41 -11.76
N GLY A 83 -8.10 0.67 -12.86
CA GLY A 83 -7.91 1.17 -14.24
C GLY A 83 -6.48 1.03 -14.77
N LEU A 84 -5.58 0.42 -14.00
CA LEU A 84 -4.24 0.03 -14.43
C LEU A 84 -4.19 -1.47 -14.68
N GLU A 85 -3.23 -1.92 -15.48
CA GLU A 85 -2.97 -3.34 -15.72
C GLU A 85 -1.46 -3.56 -15.81
N PHE A 86 -1.01 -4.74 -15.37
CA PHE A 86 0.40 -5.10 -15.30
C PHE A 86 0.59 -6.54 -15.77
N PRO A 87 1.73 -6.88 -16.43
CA PRO A 87 2.03 -8.26 -16.81
C PRO A 87 1.98 -9.21 -15.61
N VAL A 88 2.61 -8.80 -14.50
CA VAL A 88 2.68 -9.58 -13.25
C VAL A 88 2.19 -8.75 -12.08
N VAL A 89 1.31 -9.32 -11.25
CA VAL A 89 0.82 -8.68 -10.02
C VAL A 89 1.06 -9.58 -8.81
N PHE A 90 1.67 -8.99 -7.78
CA PHE A 90 1.77 -9.58 -6.46
C PHE A 90 0.70 -8.94 -5.57
N LEU A 91 -0.34 -9.69 -5.23
CA LEU A 91 -1.31 -9.27 -4.25
C LEU A 91 -0.87 -9.74 -2.87
N CYS A 92 -0.35 -8.80 -2.08
CA CYS A 92 0.20 -9.07 -0.77
C CYS A 92 -0.89 -9.06 0.32
N GLY A 93 -0.71 -9.89 1.35
CA GLY A 93 -1.56 -9.84 2.54
C GLY A 93 -2.96 -10.42 2.32
N VAL A 94 -3.07 -11.47 1.49
CA VAL A 94 -4.34 -12.20 1.24
C VAL A 94 -4.65 -13.10 2.44
N ASN A 95 -4.87 -12.45 3.59
CA ASN A 95 -5.02 -13.05 4.91
C ASN A 95 -6.33 -12.60 5.56
N GLU A 96 -6.83 -13.41 6.49
CA GLU A 96 -7.98 -13.05 7.31
C GLU A 96 -7.74 -11.72 8.06
N GLY A 97 -8.74 -10.84 8.07
CA GLY A 97 -8.68 -9.51 8.69
C GLY A 97 -7.97 -8.42 7.88
N ILE A 98 -7.17 -8.79 6.88
CA ILE A 98 -6.55 -7.85 5.92
C ILE A 98 -7.37 -7.80 4.62
N ILE A 99 -7.70 -8.96 4.06
CA ILE A 99 -8.58 -9.11 2.91
C ILE A 99 -9.56 -10.25 3.24
N PRO A 100 -10.87 -9.99 3.43
CA PRO A 100 -11.50 -8.67 3.51
C PRO A 100 -10.96 -7.85 4.68
N HIS A 101 -10.84 -6.54 4.50
CA HIS A 101 -10.45 -5.65 5.58
C HIS A 101 -11.58 -5.56 6.61
N THR A 102 -11.33 -6.04 7.82
CA THR A 102 -12.25 -5.86 8.93
C THR A 102 -11.95 -4.52 9.59
N GLY A 103 -12.58 -3.45 9.12
CA GLY A 103 -12.37 -2.10 9.63
C GLY A 103 -12.51 -1.99 11.16
N THR A 104 -11.90 -0.98 11.78
CA THR A 104 -11.84 -0.78 13.25
C THR A 104 -13.19 -0.65 13.95
N ARG A 105 -14.30 -0.48 13.21
CA ARG A 105 -15.67 -0.41 13.72
C ARG A 105 -16.62 -1.45 13.10
N GLY A 106 -16.11 -2.44 12.37
CA GLY A 106 -16.94 -3.45 11.70
C GLY A 106 -17.77 -2.92 10.52
N GLN A 107 -17.41 -1.76 9.97
CA GLN A 107 -18.14 -1.09 8.87
C GLN A 107 -17.64 -1.44 7.46
N SER A 108 -16.97 -2.58 7.28
CA SER A 108 -16.57 -3.00 5.93
C SER A 108 -17.64 -3.90 5.33
N ASP A 109 -18.19 -3.51 4.17
CA ASP A 109 -19.12 -4.33 3.40
C ASP A 109 -18.33 -5.49 2.76
N PRO A 110 -18.57 -6.76 3.14
CA PRO A 110 -17.89 -7.89 2.53
C PRO A 110 -18.10 -7.98 1.02
N GLY A 111 -19.22 -7.45 0.50
CA GLY A 111 -19.47 -7.36 -0.94
C GLY A 111 -18.55 -6.36 -1.62
N GLU A 112 -18.24 -5.23 -0.98
CA GLU A 112 -17.30 -4.23 -1.48
C GLU A 112 -15.87 -4.74 -1.45
N GLU A 113 -15.45 -5.35 -0.35
CA GLU A 113 -14.12 -5.97 -0.22
C GLU A 113 -13.91 -7.08 -1.26
N ARG A 114 -14.95 -7.87 -1.54
CA ARG A 114 -14.93 -8.88 -2.60
C ARG A 114 -14.77 -8.27 -3.99
N ARG A 115 -15.48 -7.16 -4.27
CA ARG A 115 -15.32 -6.40 -5.52
C ARG A 115 -13.89 -5.83 -5.62
N LEU A 116 -13.34 -5.33 -4.52
CA LEU A 116 -12.00 -4.78 -4.47
C LEU A 116 -10.95 -5.88 -4.72
N PHE A 117 -11.08 -7.03 -4.06
CA PHE A 117 -10.24 -8.20 -4.31
C PHE A 117 -10.28 -8.62 -5.78
N TYR A 118 -11.48 -8.73 -6.37
CA TYR A 118 -11.65 -9.01 -7.79
C TYR A 118 -10.97 -7.97 -8.70
N VAL A 119 -11.10 -6.68 -8.38
CA VAL A 119 -10.40 -5.61 -9.11
C VAL A 119 -8.89 -5.85 -9.04
N GLY A 120 -8.33 -6.15 -7.86
CA GLY A 120 -6.92 -6.48 -7.68
C GLY A 120 -6.46 -7.66 -8.53
N MET A 121 -7.22 -8.76 -8.52
CA MET A 121 -6.91 -9.95 -9.32
C MET A 121 -6.89 -9.64 -10.82
N THR A 122 -7.87 -8.86 -11.30
CA THR A 122 -7.99 -8.49 -12.73
C THR A 122 -7.01 -7.41 -13.18
N ARG A 123 -6.10 -6.95 -12.32
CA ARG A 123 -4.99 -6.09 -12.76
C ARG A 123 -3.86 -6.89 -13.39
N ALA A 124 -3.80 -8.19 -13.13
CA ALA A 124 -2.80 -9.10 -13.71
C ALA A 124 -3.20 -9.51 -15.13
N GLN A 125 -2.26 -9.43 -16.07
CA GLN A 125 -2.46 -9.89 -17.45
C GLN A 125 -1.91 -11.30 -17.68
N GLU A 126 -0.76 -11.63 -17.12
CA GLU A 126 -0.07 -12.91 -17.34
C GLU A 126 0.00 -13.73 -16.06
N GLU A 127 0.55 -13.16 -14.98
CA GLU A 127 0.74 -13.86 -13.71
C GLU A 127 0.17 -13.10 -12.52
N LEU A 128 -0.57 -13.82 -11.67
CA LEU A 128 -1.10 -13.33 -10.41
C LEU A 128 -0.56 -14.18 -9.26
N LEU A 129 0.17 -13.55 -8.35
CA LEU A 129 0.66 -14.19 -7.14
C LEU A 129 -0.10 -13.67 -5.93
N LEU A 130 -0.77 -14.57 -5.21
CA LEU A 130 -1.50 -14.27 -3.99
C LEU A 130 -0.62 -14.65 -2.79
N LEU A 131 -0.09 -13.66 -2.08
CA LEU A 131 0.80 -13.90 -0.95
C LEU A 131 0.00 -13.94 0.36
N THR A 132 0.12 -15.08 1.06
CA THR A 132 -0.51 -15.31 2.35
C THR A 132 0.54 -15.58 3.43
N SER A 133 0.26 -15.13 4.64
CA SER A 133 1.06 -15.35 5.84
C SER A 133 0.11 -15.57 7.03
N GLY A 134 0.16 -16.75 7.65
CA GLY A 134 -0.76 -17.10 8.73
C GLY A 134 -2.12 -17.60 8.20
N ALA A 135 -3.23 -17.10 8.77
CA ALA A 135 -4.58 -17.50 8.39
C ALA A 135 -4.95 -16.94 6.99
N PRO A 136 -5.23 -17.80 5.99
CA PRO A 136 -5.55 -17.34 4.64
C PRO A 136 -6.89 -16.61 4.56
N SER A 137 -7.02 -15.67 3.62
CA SER A 137 -8.29 -15.01 3.35
C SER A 137 -9.42 -16.00 3.01
N VAL A 138 -10.62 -15.72 3.50
CA VAL A 138 -11.84 -16.46 3.13
C VAL A 138 -12.12 -16.40 1.63
N PHE A 139 -11.69 -15.34 0.93
CA PHE A 139 -11.90 -15.20 -0.52
C PHE A 139 -11.09 -16.19 -1.35
N LEU A 140 -10.03 -16.80 -0.80
CA LEU A 140 -9.31 -17.89 -1.48
C LEU A 140 -10.18 -19.15 -1.60
N GLY A 141 -11.17 -19.33 -0.71
CA GLY A 141 -12.11 -20.46 -0.79
C GLY A 141 -13.07 -20.36 -1.96
N ASP A 142 -13.27 -19.16 -2.50
CA ASP A 142 -14.16 -18.90 -3.64
C ASP A 142 -13.48 -19.14 -4.99
N ILE A 143 -12.15 -19.27 -5.01
CA ILE A 143 -11.38 -19.56 -6.22
C ILE A 143 -11.42 -21.07 -6.48
N PRO A 144 -11.80 -21.53 -7.69
CA PRO A 144 -11.77 -22.94 -8.05
C PRO A 144 -10.38 -23.55 -7.82
N LYS A 145 -10.32 -24.71 -7.16
CA LYS A 145 -9.06 -25.34 -6.76
C LYS A 145 -8.18 -25.76 -7.94
N ASP A 146 -8.77 -26.03 -9.10
CA ASP A 146 -8.09 -26.32 -10.36
C ASP A 146 -7.36 -25.09 -10.94
N ARG A 147 -7.69 -23.88 -10.47
CA ARG A 147 -7.09 -22.61 -10.90
C ARG A 147 -6.11 -22.04 -9.88
N LEU A 148 -5.83 -22.76 -8.80
CA LEU A 148 -5.01 -22.28 -7.69
C LEU A 148 -3.90 -23.28 -7.38
N GLU A 149 -2.67 -22.89 -7.68
CA GLU A 149 -1.47 -23.62 -7.27
C GLU A 149 -0.96 -23.06 -5.95
N ARG A 150 -0.69 -23.93 -4.96
CA ARG A 150 -0.11 -23.54 -3.68
C ARG A 150 1.35 -23.97 -3.61
N SER A 151 2.25 -23.01 -3.40
CA SER A 151 3.65 -23.28 -3.11
C SER A 151 4.11 -22.49 -1.88
N ALA A 152 4.96 -23.11 -1.06
CA ALA A 152 5.57 -22.46 0.10
C ALA A 152 6.72 -21.50 -0.29
N VAL A 153 7.25 -21.66 -1.51
CA VAL A 153 8.32 -20.83 -2.06
C VAL A 153 8.02 -20.66 -3.54
N TRP A 154 7.85 -19.42 -3.99
CA TRP A 154 7.90 -19.16 -5.42
C TRP A 154 9.32 -19.48 -5.88
N THR A 155 9.47 -20.63 -6.51
CA THR A 155 10.66 -20.98 -7.29
C THR A 155 10.37 -20.44 -8.66
N ARG A 156 11.09 -19.38 -9.06
CA ARG A 156 11.07 -18.93 -10.46
C ARG A 156 11.32 -20.18 -11.31
N PRO A 157 10.43 -20.56 -12.23
CA PRO A 157 10.75 -21.59 -13.21
C PRO A 157 12.09 -21.22 -13.84
N GLU A 158 13.06 -22.12 -13.85
CA GLU A 158 14.31 -21.93 -14.57
C GLU A 158 14.01 -21.96 -16.09
N GLU A 159 13.33 -20.94 -16.60
CA GLU A 159 13.45 -20.62 -18.00
C GLU A 159 14.83 -20.01 -18.20
N PRO A 160 15.65 -20.51 -19.15
CA PRO A 160 16.93 -19.92 -19.44
C PRO A 160 16.68 -18.46 -19.80
N ALA A 161 17.15 -17.54 -18.96
CA ALA A 161 16.98 -16.12 -19.15
C ALA A 161 17.49 -15.75 -20.54
N LYS A 162 16.56 -15.53 -21.48
CA LYS A 162 16.91 -15.11 -22.83
C LYS A 162 17.11 -13.60 -22.77
N GLN A 163 18.36 -13.17 -22.72
CA GLN A 163 18.71 -11.78 -22.91
C GLN A 163 18.10 -11.31 -24.23
N MET A 164 17.07 -10.47 -24.15
CA MET A 164 16.59 -9.78 -25.33
C MET A 164 17.69 -8.82 -25.77
N SER A 165 18.06 -8.85 -27.05
CA SER A 165 19.10 -7.99 -27.62
C SER A 165 18.83 -6.55 -27.18
N LEU A 166 19.75 -5.98 -26.41
CA LEU A 166 19.79 -4.55 -26.12
C LEU A 166 20.72 -3.87 -27.13
N PHE A 167 20.54 -4.20 -28.41
CA PHE A 167 21.05 -3.50 -29.60
C PHE A 167 20.15 -3.85 -30.79
#